data_AF-A0A7K2FT55-F1
#
_entry.id   AF-A0A7K2FT55-F1
#
_cell.length_a   1.000
_cell.length_b   1.000
_cell.length_c   1.000
_cell.angle_alpha   90.00
_cell.angle_beta   90.00
_cell.angle_gamma   90.00
#
_symmetry.space_group_name_H-M   'P 1'
#
loop_
_entity.id
_entity.type
_entity.pdbx_description
1 polymer ?
#
loop_
_entity_poly.entity_id
_entity_poly.type
_entity_poly.pdbx_seq_one_letter_code
_entity_poly.pdbx_strand_id
1 'polypeptide(L)'
;MSRARFAFAAHPDAIADLRELPSEIRDLALLELQNLVHGSDDCLPLKGRLAGFHKVYVDPDVAYRMVVQFRPAPPTSAHTREIYLVAAGSRKDYAVYRLAHLRTRPQHIETDSTADARVRAAQSRSSLAVDQPTAGPATPPAAPVPAAGPRKVPQR
;
A
#
# COMPACT_ATOMS: atom_id res chain seq x y z
N MET A 1 -0.02 -37.72 -3.39
CA MET A 1 0.08 -36.30 -3.03
C MET A 1 -1.29 -35.84 -2.56
N SER A 2 -1.41 -35.27 -1.36
CA SER A 2 -2.69 -34.76 -0.86
C SER A 2 -3.14 -33.56 -1.70
N ARG A 3 -4.43 -33.25 -1.67
CA ARG A 3 -4.97 -32.06 -2.35
C ARG A 3 -4.43 -30.80 -1.66
N ALA A 4 -4.00 -29.82 -2.45
CA ALA A 4 -3.61 -28.51 -1.94
C ALA A 4 -4.72 -27.91 -1.05
N ARG A 5 -4.35 -27.45 0.14
CA ARG A 5 -5.28 -26.84 1.11
C ARG A 5 -5.50 -25.37 0.82
N PHE A 6 -4.46 -24.70 0.32
CA PHE A 6 -4.47 -23.27 0.00
C PHE A 6 -4.23 -23.04 -1.49
N ALA A 7 -4.77 -21.95 -2.02
CA ALA A 7 -4.28 -21.40 -3.29
C ALA A 7 -2.92 -20.71 -3.08
N PHE A 8 -2.17 -20.50 -4.16
CA PHE A 8 -0.91 -19.77 -4.14
C PHE A 8 -1.00 -18.51 -4.99
N ALA A 9 -0.55 -17.40 -4.41
CA ALA A 9 -0.37 -16.13 -5.10
C ALA A 9 0.95 -15.49 -4.66
N ALA A 10 1.50 -14.59 -5.46
CA ALA A 10 2.75 -13.93 -5.14
C ALA A 10 2.73 -12.47 -5.57
N HIS A 11 3.47 -11.63 -4.85
CA HIS A 11 3.85 -10.31 -5.33
C HIS A 11 4.74 -10.47 -6.56
N PRO A 12 4.59 -9.67 -7.64
CA PRO A 12 5.40 -9.80 -8.85
C PRO A 12 6.90 -9.73 -8.53
N ASP A 13 7.32 -8.77 -7.73
CA ASP A 13 8.73 -8.66 -7.31
C ASP A 13 9.19 -9.84 -6.43
N ALA A 14 8.30 -10.54 -5.72
CA ALA A 14 8.70 -11.72 -4.96
C ALA A 14 9.07 -12.91 -5.86
N ILE A 15 8.51 -12.96 -7.07
CA ILE A 15 8.95 -13.94 -8.09
C ILE A 15 10.36 -13.58 -8.57
N ALA A 16 10.69 -12.28 -8.69
CA ALA A 16 12.04 -11.84 -8.99
C ALA A 16 13.02 -12.22 -7.86
N ASP A 17 12.63 -11.96 -6.60
CA ASP A 17 13.42 -12.36 -5.43
C ASP A 17 13.79 -13.86 -5.47
N LEU A 18 12.80 -14.74 -5.74
CA LEU A 18 13.04 -16.18 -5.82
C LEU A 18 14.06 -16.54 -6.91
N ARG A 19 14.05 -15.81 -8.04
CA ARG A 19 14.99 -16.04 -9.15
C ARG A 19 16.40 -15.59 -8.81
N GLU A 20 16.55 -14.56 -7.98
CA GLU A 20 17.82 -14.00 -7.53
C GLU A 20 18.48 -14.81 -6.40
N LEU A 21 17.73 -15.70 -5.74
CA LEU A 21 18.29 -16.61 -4.74
C LEU A 21 19.33 -17.56 -5.37
N PRO A 22 20.35 -17.98 -4.59
CA PRO A 22 21.21 -19.10 -4.98
C PRO A 22 20.36 -20.33 -5.31
N SER A 23 20.78 -21.13 -6.29
CA SER A 23 19.98 -22.23 -6.83
C SER A 23 19.49 -23.21 -5.76
N GLU A 24 20.37 -23.65 -4.86
CA GLU A 24 20.03 -24.58 -3.78
C GLU A 24 18.99 -23.99 -2.83
N ILE A 25 19.13 -22.69 -2.50
CA ILE A 25 18.21 -21.97 -1.62
C ILE A 25 16.86 -21.76 -2.31
N ARG A 26 16.86 -21.51 -3.62
CA ARG A 26 15.62 -21.41 -4.41
C ARG A 26 14.87 -22.73 -4.43
N ASP A 27 15.57 -23.85 -4.60
CA ASP A 27 14.94 -25.17 -4.63
C ASP A 27 14.33 -25.52 -3.27
N LEU A 28 15.03 -25.21 -2.18
CA LEU A 28 14.49 -25.31 -0.82
C LEU A 28 13.28 -24.38 -0.62
N ALA A 29 13.33 -23.15 -1.13
CA ALA A 29 12.20 -22.21 -1.02
C ALA A 29 10.96 -22.74 -1.73
N LEU A 30 11.12 -23.32 -2.92
CA LEU A 30 10.02 -23.92 -3.69
C LEU A 30 9.44 -25.16 -2.98
N LEU A 31 10.30 -25.97 -2.34
CA LEU A 31 9.86 -27.09 -1.52
C LEU A 31 9.03 -26.61 -0.31
N GLU A 32 9.50 -25.58 0.39
CA GLU A 32 8.75 -25.01 1.52
C GLU A 32 7.43 -24.38 1.08
N LEU A 33 7.39 -23.70 -0.06
CA LEU A 33 6.13 -23.19 -0.64
C LEU A 33 5.15 -24.32 -0.95
N GLN A 34 5.65 -25.44 -1.50
CA GLN A 34 4.83 -26.62 -1.73
C GLN A 34 4.27 -27.15 -0.40
N ASN A 35 5.10 -27.30 0.62
CA ASN A 35 4.67 -27.78 1.95
C ASN A 35 3.59 -26.88 2.55
N LEU A 36 3.79 -25.55 2.50
CA LEU A 36 2.83 -24.57 3.00
C LEU A 36 1.50 -24.66 2.27
N VAL A 37 1.49 -24.80 0.94
CA VAL A 37 0.26 -24.94 0.13
C VAL A 37 -0.54 -26.20 0.49
N HIS A 38 0.15 -27.27 0.90
CA HIS A 38 -0.48 -28.49 1.43
C HIS A 38 -0.83 -28.40 2.92
N GLY A 39 -0.57 -27.25 3.54
CA GLY A 39 -0.93 -26.88 4.90
C GLY A 39 0.00 -27.41 5.96
N SER A 40 1.30 -27.45 5.67
CA SER A 40 2.31 -27.42 6.73
C SER A 40 2.22 -26.11 7.52
N ASP A 41 2.50 -26.20 8.81
CA ASP A 41 2.54 -25.08 9.75
C ASP A 41 3.98 -24.61 10.04
N ASP A 42 4.94 -24.92 9.16
CA ASP A 42 6.36 -24.52 9.22
C ASP A 42 6.58 -23.02 8.95
N CYS A 43 5.79 -22.18 9.61
CA CYS A 43 5.87 -20.74 9.52
C CYS A 43 5.66 -20.12 10.91
N LEU A 44 6.34 -19.00 11.15
CA LEU A 44 6.28 -18.30 12.43
C LEU A 44 5.67 -16.91 12.25
N PRO A 45 4.70 -16.50 13.09
CA PRO A 45 4.07 -15.20 12.96
C PRO A 45 5.08 -14.07 13.19
N LEU A 46 5.01 -13.04 12.36
CA LEU A 46 5.74 -11.79 12.52
C LEU A 46 4.96 -10.83 13.42
N LYS A 47 5.70 -9.94 14.09
CA LYS A 47 5.17 -8.93 15.02
C LYS A 47 5.47 -7.52 14.52
N GLY A 48 4.82 -6.52 15.13
CA GLY A 48 5.05 -5.11 14.81
C GLY A 48 4.53 -4.71 13.44
N ARG A 49 5.36 -4.05 12.62
CA ARG A 49 4.95 -3.51 11.30
C ARG A 49 4.56 -4.58 10.27
N LEU A 50 4.94 -5.83 10.51
CA LEU A 50 4.57 -6.99 9.69
C LEU A 50 3.64 -7.93 10.46
N ALA A 51 2.86 -7.42 11.42
CA ALA A 51 1.82 -8.22 12.06
C ALA A 51 0.82 -8.77 11.02
N GLY A 52 0.45 -10.05 11.16
CA GLY A 52 -0.39 -10.77 10.19
C GLY A 52 0.39 -11.43 9.04
N PHE A 53 1.69 -11.15 8.92
CA PHE A 53 2.60 -11.89 8.04
C PHE A 53 3.32 -12.99 8.83
N HIS A 54 3.87 -13.97 8.12
CA HIS A 54 4.60 -15.09 8.69
C HIS A 54 5.97 -15.19 8.01
N LYS A 55 6.99 -15.56 8.78
CA LYS A 55 8.31 -15.89 8.25
C LYS A 55 8.45 -17.40 8.11
N VAL A 56 9.13 -17.80 7.06
CA VAL A 56 9.48 -19.20 6.77
C VAL A 56 10.99 -19.26 6.63
N TYR A 57 11.62 -20.23 7.27
CA TYR A 57 13.05 -20.48 7.10
C TYR A 57 13.25 -21.34 5.87
N VAL A 58 14.19 -20.96 5.02
CA VAL A 58 14.42 -21.64 3.74
C VAL A 58 15.62 -22.56 3.81
N ASP A 59 16.59 -22.22 4.65
CA ASP A 59 17.87 -22.91 4.74
C ASP A 59 18.18 -23.34 6.18
N PRO A 60 18.97 -24.42 6.36
CA PRO A 60 19.39 -24.89 7.68
C PRO A 60 20.17 -23.83 8.47
N ASP A 61 20.96 -23.00 7.78
CA ASP A 61 21.77 -21.94 8.38
C ASP A 61 20.95 -20.71 8.79
N VAL A 62 19.66 -20.71 8.47
CA VAL A 62 18.72 -19.64 8.81
C VAL A 62 19.21 -18.27 8.28
N ALA A 63 19.92 -18.26 7.15
CA ALA A 63 20.43 -17.07 6.48
C ALA A 63 19.40 -16.49 5.51
N TYR A 64 18.50 -17.31 4.98
CA TYR A 64 17.45 -16.95 4.02
C TYR A 64 16.06 -17.18 4.60
N ARG A 65 15.12 -16.32 4.20
CA ARG A 65 13.72 -16.37 4.67
C ARG A 65 12.77 -16.01 3.54
N MET A 66 11.56 -16.52 3.66
CA MET A 66 10.39 -15.98 2.95
C MET A 66 9.46 -15.28 3.93
N VAL A 67 8.75 -14.27 3.44
CA VAL A 67 7.65 -13.61 4.14
C VAL A 67 6.37 -13.88 3.37
N VAL A 68 5.41 -14.50 4.04
CA VAL A 68 4.13 -14.92 3.47
C VAL A 68 2.95 -14.36 4.25
N GLN A 69 1.79 -14.28 3.63
CA GLN A 69 0.53 -13.91 4.27
C GLN A 69 -0.53 -14.97 3.97
N PHE A 70 -1.29 -15.38 4.98
CA PHE A 70 -2.49 -16.18 4.77
C PHE A 70 -3.68 -15.24 4.67
N ARG A 71 -4.30 -15.17 3.49
CA ARG A 71 -5.46 -14.28 3.24
C ARG A 71 -6.63 -15.07 2.63
N PRO A 72 -7.87 -14.55 2.69
CA PRO A 72 -8.97 -15.12 1.93
C PRO A 72 -8.61 -15.16 0.45
N ALA A 73 -8.89 -16.28 -0.22
CA ALA A 73 -8.68 -16.35 -1.66
C ALA A 73 -9.74 -15.51 -2.39
N PRO A 74 -9.46 -15.02 -3.61
CA PRO A 74 -10.44 -14.38 -4.45
C PRO A 74 -11.67 -15.28 -4.68
N PRO A 75 -12.88 -14.71 -4.91
CA PRO A 75 -14.10 -15.49 -5.15
C PRO A 75 -14.02 -16.44 -6.35
N THR A 76 -13.09 -16.20 -7.27
CA THR A 76 -12.84 -17.04 -8.45
C THR A 76 -11.96 -18.25 -8.16
N SER A 77 -11.40 -18.35 -6.96
CA SER A 77 -10.50 -19.43 -6.56
C SER A 77 -11.27 -20.68 -6.13
N ALA A 78 -10.73 -21.85 -6.41
CA ALA A 78 -11.25 -23.14 -5.90
C ALA A 78 -10.94 -23.38 -4.42
N HIS A 79 -10.15 -22.51 -3.79
CA HIS A 79 -9.74 -22.61 -2.38
C HIS A 79 -10.35 -21.46 -1.57
N THR A 80 -10.64 -21.68 -0.29
CA THR A 80 -11.17 -20.63 0.61
C THR A 80 -10.09 -19.63 1.05
N ARG A 81 -8.85 -20.08 1.15
CA ARG A 81 -7.70 -19.30 1.62
C ARG A 81 -6.54 -19.48 0.66
N GLU A 82 -5.69 -18.47 0.61
CA GLU A 82 -4.48 -18.49 -0.19
C GLU A 82 -3.26 -18.05 0.63
N ILE A 83 -2.11 -18.59 0.24
CA ILE A 83 -0.80 -18.15 0.68
C ILE A 83 -0.32 -17.13 -0.34
N TYR A 84 -0.06 -15.91 0.14
CA TYR A 84 0.49 -14.83 -0.64
C TYR A 84 1.96 -14.62 -0.30
N LEU A 85 2.87 -14.95 -1.23
CA LEU A 85 4.30 -14.69 -1.08
C LEU A 85 4.58 -13.19 -1.28
N VAL A 86 5.18 -12.55 -0.28
CA VAL A 86 5.45 -11.11 -0.28
C VAL A 86 6.89 -10.80 -0.65
N ALA A 87 7.84 -11.57 -0.09
CA ALA A 87 9.27 -11.40 -0.33
C ALA A 87 10.02 -12.69 -0.02
N ALA A 88 11.14 -12.89 -0.71
CA ALA A 88 12.12 -13.92 -0.40
C ALA A 88 13.52 -13.30 -0.39
N GLY A 89 14.45 -13.82 0.39
CA GLY A 89 15.80 -13.28 0.37
C GLY A 89 16.58 -13.49 1.65
N SER A 90 17.79 -12.93 1.68
CA SER A 90 18.65 -12.96 2.85
C SER A 90 18.07 -12.15 4.01
N ARG A 91 18.27 -12.65 5.22
CA ARG A 91 18.04 -11.89 6.46
C ARG A 91 19.23 -11.01 6.82
N LYS A 92 20.35 -11.08 6.11
CA LYS A 92 21.44 -10.14 6.27
C LYS A 92 20.89 -8.72 6.21
N ASP A 93 21.27 -7.92 7.19
CA ASP A 93 20.81 -6.54 7.37
C ASP A 93 19.27 -6.40 7.42
N TYR A 94 18.50 -7.45 7.72
CA TYR A 94 17.03 -7.44 7.65
C TYR A 94 16.47 -7.12 6.24
N ALA A 95 17.23 -7.40 5.17
CA ALA A 95 16.85 -7.06 3.79
C ALA A 95 15.46 -7.58 3.40
N VAL A 96 15.20 -8.88 3.61
CA VAL A 96 13.90 -9.51 3.30
C VAL A 96 12.71 -8.82 4.00
N TYR A 97 12.88 -8.40 5.25
CA TYR A 97 11.80 -7.75 6.00
C TYR A 97 11.58 -6.31 5.55
N ARG A 98 12.65 -5.60 5.14
CA ARG A 98 12.52 -4.27 4.54
C ARG A 98 11.74 -4.35 3.22
N LEU A 99 12.08 -5.29 2.35
CA LEU A 99 11.36 -5.53 1.10
C LEU A 99 9.89 -5.84 1.36
N ALA A 100 9.61 -6.77 2.30
CA ALA A 100 8.25 -7.09 2.69
C ALA A 100 7.49 -5.86 3.21
N HIS A 101 8.13 -5.03 4.04
CA HIS A 101 7.50 -3.81 4.56
C HIS A 101 7.22 -2.78 3.46
N LEU A 102 8.11 -2.62 2.48
CA LEU A 102 7.89 -1.71 1.36
C LEU A 102 6.70 -2.15 0.50
N ARG A 103 6.55 -3.46 0.26
CA ARG A 103 5.48 -4.04 -0.58
C ARG A 103 4.13 -4.12 0.12
N THR A 104 4.12 -4.18 1.45
CA THR A 104 2.90 -4.32 2.27
C THR A 104 2.46 -3.03 2.94
N ARG A 105 3.24 -1.95 2.78
CA ARG A 105 2.75 -0.61 3.09
C ARG A 105 1.45 -0.42 2.33
N PRO A 106 0.42 0.17 2.97
CA PRO A 106 -0.74 0.66 2.25
C PRO A 106 -0.20 1.63 1.21
N GLN A 107 -0.04 1.16 -0.03
CA GLN A 107 -0.09 2.05 -1.16
C GLN A 107 -1.47 2.66 -1.00
N HIS A 108 -1.52 3.98 -0.86
CA HIS A 108 -2.74 4.73 -1.01
C HIS A 108 -3.15 4.57 -2.48
N ILE A 109 -3.62 3.38 -2.84
CA ILE A 109 -4.13 3.03 -4.15
C ILE A 109 -5.44 3.79 -4.22
N GLU A 110 -5.33 5.05 -4.64
CA GLU A 110 -6.02 5.62 -5.80
C GLU A 110 -7.33 4.92 -6.22
N THR A 111 -8.18 4.62 -5.24
CA THR A 111 -9.62 4.54 -5.49
C THR A 111 -10.13 5.95 -5.83
N ASP A 112 -9.37 6.96 -5.43
CA ASP A 112 -9.50 8.36 -5.82
C ASP A 112 -9.23 8.62 -7.30
N SER A 113 -8.46 7.83 -8.05
CA SER A 113 -8.22 8.15 -9.49
C SER A 113 -9.51 8.14 -10.33
N THR A 114 -10.42 7.20 -10.04
CA THR A 114 -11.74 7.18 -10.70
C THR A 114 -12.75 8.14 -10.07
N ALA A 115 -12.65 8.40 -8.76
CA ALA A 115 -13.51 9.35 -8.06
C ALA A 115 -13.15 10.80 -8.43
N ASP A 116 -11.87 11.15 -8.45
CA ASP A 116 -11.31 12.42 -8.93
C ASP A 116 -11.61 12.65 -10.40
N ALA A 117 -11.53 11.62 -11.26
CA ALA A 117 -11.95 11.75 -12.65
C ALA A 117 -13.44 12.09 -12.77
N ARG A 118 -14.31 11.49 -11.93
CA ARG A 118 -15.75 11.82 -11.88
C ARG A 118 -16.02 13.20 -11.28
N VAL A 119 -15.27 13.61 -10.24
CA VAL A 119 -15.38 14.94 -9.63
C VAL A 119 -14.93 16.02 -10.61
N ARG A 120 -13.83 15.81 -11.34
CA ARG A 120 -13.36 16.74 -12.40
C ARG A 120 -14.32 16.76 -13.60
N ALA A 121 -14.94 15.64 -13.95
CA ALA A 121 -15.99 15.58 -14.97
C ALA A 121 -17.30 16.30 -14.54
N ALA A 122 -17.64 16.27 -13.24
CA ALA A 122 -18.78 17.00 -12.70
C ALA A 122 -18.50 18.52 -12.64
N GLN A 123 -17.29 18.93 -12.24
CA GLN A 123 -16.88 20.34 -12.20
C GLN A 123 -16.83 20.96 -13.60
N SER A 124 -16.33 20.24 -14.61
CA SER A 124 -16.31 20.71 -16.00
C SER A 124 -17.70 20.78 -16.66
N ARG A 125 -18.70 20.11 -16.10
CA ARG A 125 -20.11 20.19 -16.52
C ARG A 125 -20.93 21.22 -15.75
N SER A 126 -20.37 21.86 -14.72
CA SER A 126 -21.04 22.91 -13.98
C SER A 126 -20.88 24.25 -14.72
N SER A 127 -21.79 24.49 -15.67
CA SER A 127 -22.08 25.84 -16.17
C SER A 127 -23.12 26.49 -15.26
N LEU A 128 -22.75 26.83 -14.01
CA LEU A 128 -23.56 27.77 -13.25
C LEU A 128 -23.20 29.18 -13.73
N ALA A 129 -24.12 29.73 -14.49
CA ALA A 129 -24.10 31.01 -15.17
C ALA A 129 -23.55 32.16 -14.29
N VAL A 130 -22.40 32.70 -14.70
CA VAL A 130 -22.15 34.13 -14.59
C VAL A 130 -22.79 34.75 -15.83
N ASP A 131 -24.04 35.15 -15.69
CA ASP A 131 -24.70 36.01 -16.66
C ASP A 131 -25.25 37.20 -15.88
N GLN A 132 -24.53 38.32 -15.92
CA GLN A 132 -24.97 39.48 -16.70
C GLN A 132 -24.17 40.75 -16.33
N PRO A 133 -23.42 41.32 -17.29
CA PRO A 133 -22.94 42.69 -17.24
C PRO A 133 -23.81 43.59 -18.13
N THR A 134 -24.50 44.62 -17.59
CA THR A 134 -24.86 45.83 -18.37
C THR A 134 -25.11 47.07 -17.51
N ALA A 135 -24.12 47.99 -17.58
CA ALA A 135 -24.17 49.45 -17.66
C ALA A 135 -25.21 50.32 -16.90
N GLY A 136 -24.66 51.36 -16.23
CA GLY A 136 -25.29 52.66 -16.00
C GLY A 136 -24.25 53.71 -15.55
N PRO A 137 -24.09 54.87 -16.23
CA PRO A 137 -23.05 55.86 -15.92
C PRO A 137 -23.53 57.07 -15.07
N ALA A 138 -22.55 57.85 -14.59
CA ALA A 138 -22.60 59.16 -13.90
C ALA A 138 -22.88 59.11 -12.37
N THR A 139 -22.15 59.76 -11.45
CA THR A 139 -21.44 61.07 -11.44
C THR A 139 -20.48 61.12 -10.21
N PRO A 140 -19.32 61.83 -10.22
CA PRO A 140 -18.49 62.11 -9.01
C PRO A 140 -18.97 63.42 -8.31
N PRO A 141 -18.43 63.93 -7.17
CA PRO A 141 -17.23 63.60 -6.34
C PRO A 141 -17.59 63.41 -4.83
N ALA A 142 -16.70 62.99 -3.91
CA ALA A 142 -15.74 63.85 -3.19
C ALA A 142 -14.96 63.03 -2.14
N ALA A 143 -13.69 63.38 -1.92
CA ALA A 143 -12.90 63.06 -0.73
C ALA A 143 -12.97 64.24 0.26
N PRO A 144 -12.25 64.31 1.41
CA PRO A 144 -11.59 63.29 2.26
C PRO A 144 -11.90 63.47 3.77
N VAL A 145 -11.56 62.51 4.65
CA VAL A 145 -10.96 62.84 5.98
C VAL A 145 -10.29 61.63 6.66
N PRO A 146 -9.08 61.79 7.22
CA PRO A 146 -8.43 60.85 8.14
C PRO A 146 -8.44 61.35 9.60
N ALA A 147 -8.46 60.44 10.58
CA ALA A 147 -8.03 60.69 11.98
C ALA A 147 -7.71 59.33 12.65
N ALA A 148 -6.45 58.97 12.92
CA ALA A 148 -5.66 59.35 14.10
C ALA A 148 -6.38 59.01 15.42
N GLY A 149 -6.04 57.89 16.09
CA GLY A 149 -5.09 57.93 17.21
C GLY A 149 -5.52 57.00 18.38
N PRO A 150 -4.79 56.95 19.51
CA PRO A 150 -4.01 55.77 19.90
C PRO A 150 -4.17 55.29 21.39
N ARG A 151 -3.27 54.36 21.81
CA ARG A 151 -2.73 54.07 23.19
C ARG A 151 -3.43 52.98 24.04
N LYS A 152 -2.75 51.84 24.34
CA LYS A 152 -1.78 51.51 25.44
C LYS A 152 -2.55 50.67 26.51
N VAL A 153 -2.08 49.61 27.17
CA VAL A 153 -0.83 49.30 27.91
C VAL A 153 -0.78 47.77 28.17
N PRO A 154 0.40 47.13 28.31
CA PRO A 154 0.54 45.73 28.74
C PRO A 154 0.51 45.58 30.26
N GLN A 155 0.03 44.44 30.77
CA GLN A 155 0.34 44.00 32.14
C GLN A 155 0.86 42.57 32.18
N ARG A 156 1.80 42.44 33.10
CA ARG A 156 2.76 41.39 33.45
C ARG A 156 2.16 40.04 33.79
#